data_AF-A0A422NC85-F1
#
_entry.id   AF-A0A422NC85-F1
#
_cell.length_a   1.000
_cell.length_b   1.000
_cell.length_c   1.000
_cell.angle_alpha   90.00
_cell.angle_beta   90.00
_cell.angle_gamma   90.00
#
_symmetry.space_group_name_H-M   'P 1'
#
loop_
_entity.id
_entity.type
_entity.pdbx_description
1 polymer ?
#
loop_
_entity_poly.entity_id
_entity_poly.type
_entity_poly.pdbx_seq_one_letter_code
_entity_poly.pdbx_strand_id
1 'polypeptide(L)'
;MKASPSPWTALQEHIASLPFDVLIRRIHSSSRRNPARSLEAHFVGVLACPAPGACQGQAEVPRPCGGTRAVAVAPGEAARAAAVSSPQLRELLSQRLLQDVRQPRARLQLSLDDLSLILANAVRHKFSPQLTRTTLRLFTDALNGVRGRDAASQQIEALSRVMEACCDELGGDALMTWDDLAGLVAMVEQRWALFTKSNSVCCLLIQFFAAVIAVELSTEAPAPGLLKADPVLLKDRCLQLVRGATDFLADTVEAGVPLTWSSAELQGMCAVVRRLRHYETVRSSSQLGSSGRVRFWKRTTVPASAEHVDSAPPVHRQLSRLVTTQVLCHSRLLNDVQAMTLEQAAGVFYAVSSACGTEAILRFALPVQNVLRRAVVADAASMGQVICIAEASLHVEGASLLFVEAVRCIGRFVFVLTSGATWGLLAGVCALLEGAPLSLRATVAECLRALQNSLAKSQRLPSPASPEFASFRLAVVMLATLLLQQGVPASTRMEEILHGVVEAAPVLRDGGERGPAVLVRCCFVLTAGRPHANAARQARALRLAMAEATQLLSDDGNGHAPQLTGAERRMLRSSFKQFRQASAHAGEERQVEGQHAATPPSPREAAAAPQPTPPPASNSAKTAGRA
;
A
#
# COMPACT_ATOMS: atom_id res chain seq x y z
N MET A 1 -24.54 27.99 37.50
CA MET A 1 -23.43 27.61 36.59
C MET A 1 -24.06 27.12 35.29
N LYS A 2 -23.86 27.82 34.15
CA LYS A 2 -24.33 27.33 32.85
C LYS A 2 -23.38 26.20 32.41
N ALA A 3 -23.93 25.04 32.09
CA ALA A 3 -23.15 23.92 31.58
C ALA A 3 -22.40 24.35 30.31
N SER A 4 -21.09 24.12 30.27
CA SER A 4 -20.29 24.35 29.06
C SER A 4 -20.87 23.50 27.92
N PRO A 5 -21.12 24.05 26.72
CA PRO A 5 -21.67 23.29 25.61
C PRO A 5 -20.78 22.10 25.29
N SER A 6 -21.39 20.97 24.94
CA SER A 6 -20.66 19.81 24.46
C SER A 6 -19.75 20.20 23.27
N PRO A 7 -18.59 19.54 23.08
CA PRO A 7 -17.70 19.81 21.95
C PRO A 7 -18.41 19.71 20.59
N TRP A 8 -19.39 18.82 20.49
CA TRP A 8 -20.25 18.64 19.33
C TRP A 8 -21.14 19.86 19.04
N THR A 9 -21.87 20.35 20.05
CA THR A 9 -22.73 21.54 19.90
C THR A 9 -21.92 22.79 19.56
N ALA A 10 -20.72 22.94 20.14
CA ALA A 10 -19.84 24.06 19.81
C ALA A 10 -19.35 24.02 18.36
N LEU A 11 -19.01 22.83 17.84
CA LEU A 11 -18.64 22.65 16.43
C LEU A 11 -19.83 22.91 15.50
N GLN A 12 -21.02 22.45 15.86
CA GLN A 12 -22.24 22.68 15.09
C GLN A 12 -22.56 24.18 14.99
N GLU A 13 -22.49 24.91 16.11
CA GLU A 13 -22.66 26.37 16.14
C GLU A 13 -21.58 27.07 15.31
N HIS A 14 -20.31 26.65 15.41
CA HIS A 14 -19.23 27.20 14.61
C HIS A 14 -19.50 27.02 13.11
N ILE A 15 -19.81 25.80 12.65
CA ILE A 15 -20.11 25.51 11.24
C ILE A 15 -21.33 26.30 10.77
N ALA A 16 -22.38 26.39 11.60
CA ALA A 16 -23.60 27.13 11.26
C ALA A 16 -23.38 28.66 11.15
N SER A 17 -22.40 29.19 11.88
CA SER A 17 -22.05 30.62 11.88
C SER A 17 -21.19 31.05 10.67
N LEU A 18 -20.58 30.11 9.95
CA LEU A 18 -19.70 30.42 8.83
C LEU A 18 -20.51 30.91 7.61
N PRO A 19 -20.08 32.01 6.95
CA PRO A 19 -20.60 32.36 5.63
C PRO A 19 -20.37 31.23 4.62
N PHE A 20 -21.31 31.06 3.68
CA PHE A 20 -21.26 30.00 2.68
C PHE A 20 -19.92 29.98 1.90
N ASP A 21 -19.45 31.14 1.44
CA ASP A 21 -18.20 31.24 0.69
C ASP A 21 -16.98 30.78 1.50
N VAL A 22 -16.97 31.07 2.80
CA VAL A 22 -15.90 30.63 3.71
C VAL A 22 -15.96 29.13 3.93
N LEU A 23 -17.17 28.58 4.08
CA LEU A 23 -17.40 27.15 4.22
C LEU A 23 -16.89 26.39 3.00
N ILE A 24 -17.31 26.80 1.79
CA ILE A 24 -16.90 26.15 0.54
C ILE A 24 -15.39 26.28 0.31
N ARG A 25 -14.79 27.45 0.55
CA ARG A 25 -13.34 27.64 0.41
C ARG A 25 -12.55 26.72 1.34
N ARG A 26 -12.97 26.56 2.61
CA ARG A 26 -12.31 25.66 3.57
C ARG A 26 -12.42 24.19 3.17
N ILE A 27 -13.58 23.77 2.66
CA ILE A 27 -13.78 22.41 2.17
C ILE A 27 -12.91 22.18 0.93
N HIS A 28 -12.93 23.11 -0.03
CA HIS A 28 -12.18 22.98 -1.27
C HIS A 28 -10.66 23.03 -1.07
N SER A 29 -10.17 23.87 -0.15
CA SER A 29 -8.74 23.93 0.19
C SER A 29 -8.23 22.69 0.92
N SER A 30 -9.15 21.83 1.38
CA SER A 30 -8.78 20.65 2.13
C SER A 30 -8.17 19.57 1.23
N SER A 31 -7.30 18.76 1.82
CA SER A 31 -6.57 17.67 1.17
C SER A 31 -6.72 16.40 1.99
N ARG A 32 -7.01 15.29 1.29
CA ARG A 32 -7.00 13.96 1.89
C ARG A 32 -5.60 13.38 2.06
N ARG A 33 -4.63 13.86 1.27
CA ARG A 33 -3.24 13.38 1.31
C ARG A 33 -2.38 14.13 2.32
N ASN A 34 -2.72 15.40 2.57
CA ASN A 34 -1.99 16.23 3.52
C ASN A 34 -2.80 16.35 4.83
N PRO A 35 -2.40 15.68 5.92
CA PRO A 35 -3.14 15.71 7.18
C PRO A 35 -3.19 17.12 7.79
N ALA A 36 -2.21 17.98 7.52
CA ALA A 36 -2.21 19.37 8.00
C ALA A 36 -3.22 20.26 7.27
N ARG A 37 -3.73 19.80 6.12
CA ARG A 37 -4.81 20.45 5.36
C ARG A 37 -6.06 19.57 5.29
N SER A 38 -6.25 18.63 6.22
CA SER A 38 -7.45 17.79 6.22
C SER A 38 -8.71 18.60 6.56
N LEU A 39 -9.89 18.04 6.30
CA LEU A 39 -11.14 18.65 6.76
C LEU A 39 -11.13 18.81 8.29
N GLU A 40 -10.62 17.80 9.00
CA GLU A 40 -10.48 17.82 10.44
C GLU A 40 -9.57 18.96 10.90
N ALA A 41 -8.45 19.20 10.20
CA ALA A 41 -7.57 20.33 10.49
C ALA A 41 -8.28 21.68 10.31
N HIS A 42 -9.10 21.82 9.27
CA HIS A 42 -9.83 23.06 8.96
C HIS A 42 -11.00 23.37 9.90
N PHE A 43 -11.64 22.36 10.49
CA PHE A 43 -12.88 22.54 11.27
C PHE A 43 -12.75 22.14 12.75
N VAL A 44 -11.94 21.13 13.08
CA VAL A 44 -11.75 20.65 14.46
C VAL A 44 -10.48 21.25 15.07
N GLY A 45 -9.40 21.39 14.29
CA GLY A 45 -8.14 22.00 14.75
C GLY A 45 -8.29 23.46 15.20
N VAL A 46 -9.30 24.17 14.70
CA VAL A 46 -9.62 25.57 15.07
C VAL A 46 -10.22 25.68 16.48
N LEU A 47 -10.90 24.63 16.98
CA LEU A 47 -11.50 24.62 18.31
C LEU A 47 -10.51 24.28 19.43
N ALA A 48 -9.31 23.79 19.09
CA ALA A 48 -8.26 23.46 20.05
C ALA A 48 -7.40 24.67 20.48
N CYS A 49 -7.54 25.81 19.79
CA CYS A 49 -6.94 27.07 20.20
C CYS A 49 -8.00 27.98 20.81
N PRO A 50 -8.06 28.14 22.15
CA PRO A 50 -8.89 29.18 22.73
C PRO A 50 -8.38 30.54 22.24
N ALA A 51 -9.28 31.36 21.71
CA ALA A 51 -8.97 32.72 21.28
C ALA A 51 -8.32 33.51 22.45
N PRO A 52 -7.17 34.18 22.24
CA PRO A 52 -6.75 35.21 23.16
C PRO A 52 -7.76 36.36 23.08
N GLY A 53 -8.19 36.83 24.24
CA GLY A 53 -9.21 37.86 24.38
C GLY A 53 -8.95 39.10 23.52
N ALA A 54 -10.06 39.74 23.17
CA ALA A 54 -10.19 40.98 22.42
C ALA A 54 -9.03 41.97 22.62
N CYS A 55 -8.39 42.34 21.50
CA CYS A 55 -7.97 43.71 21.22
C CYS A 55 -8.10 43.94 19.72
N GLN A 56 -9.02 44.82 19.34
CA GLN A 56 -9.11 45.41 18.00
C GLN A 56 -7.83 46.22 17.72
N GLY A 57 -7.29 46.12 16.51
CA GLY A 57 -6.30 47.08 16.05
C GLY A 57 -5.36 46.59 14.94
N GLN A 58 -5.80 46.80 13.70
CA GLN A 58 -4.98 47.02 12.51
C GLN A 58 -4.22 45.84 11.87
N ALA A 59 -4.12 45.97 10.55
CA ALA A 59 -3.70 44.98 9.58
C ALA A 59 -2.21 44.66 9.66
N GLU A 60 -1.85 43.38 9.50
CA GLU A 60 -0.60 43.03 8.84
C GLU A 60 -0.63 41.64 8.20
N VAL A 61 0.00 41.58 7.03
CA VAL A 61 0.12 40.45 6.09
C VAL A 61 0.98 39.33 6.69
N PRO A 62 0.63 38.03 6.56
CA PRO A 62 1.53 36.98 7.01
C PRO A 62 2.61 36.73 5.95
N ARG A 63 3.84 37.20 6.22
CA ARG A 63 5.08 36.68 5.60
C ARG A 63 5.58 35.44 6.37
N PRO A 64 6.22 34.47 5.70
CA PRO A 64 6.61 33.19 6.29
C PRO A 64 8.02 33.26 6.89
N CYS A 65 8.22 32.72 8.10
CA CYS A 65 9.54 32.22 8.55
C CYS A 65 9.45 31.41 9.86
N GLY A 66 10.00 30.20 9.81
CA GLY A 66 10.97 29.69 10.79
C GLY A 66 10.51 29.35 12.22
N GLY A 67 10.30 28.05 12.45
CA GLY A 67 10.66 27.30 13.66
C GLY A 67 10.50 27.92 15.04
N THR A 68 9.53 27.43 15.83
CA THR A 68 9.72 27.31 17.29
C THR A 68 8.93 26.15 17.90
N ARG A 69 9.69 25.29 18.58
CA ARG A 69 9.36 24.38 19.70
C ARG A 69 7.88 24.09 19.99
N ALA A 70 7.52 22.82 19.81
CA ALA A 70 6.38 22.20 20.48
C ALA A 70 6.53 22.32 22.01
N VAL A 71 5.67 23.12 22.63
CA VAL A 71 5.47 23.08 24.09
C VAL A 71 4.75 21.77 24.40
N ALA A 72 5.40 20.93 25.19
CA ALA A 72 4.82 19.69 25.69
C ALA A 72 3.62 20.01 26.60
N VAL A 73 2.41 19.70 26.14
CA VAL A 73 1.21 19.69 26.98
C VAL A 73 1.25 18.41 27.81
N ALA A 74 1.12 18.56 29.14
CA ALA A 74 1.12 17.47 30.10
C ALA A 74 -0.02 16.44 29.81
N PRO A 75 0.20 15.14 30.07
CA PRO A 75 -0.68 14.06 29.60
C PRO A 75 -2.01 13.91 30.39
N GLY A 76 -2.42 14.93 31.15
CA GLY A 76 -3.57 14.85 32.07
C GLY A 76 -4.85 15.57 31.63
N GLU A 77 -4.77 16.58 30.75
CA GLU A 77 -5.93 17.43 30.40
C GLU A 77 -6.47 17.24 28.97
N ALA A 78 -5.72 16.55 28.11
CA ALA A 78 -6.15 16.20 26.74
C ALA A 78 -7.31 15.18 26.71
N ALA A 79 -7.66 14.57 27.85
CA ALA A 79 -8.66 13.50 27.93
C ALA A 79 -10.11 13.96 28.18
N ARG A 80 -10.38 15.27 28.33
CA ARG A 80 -11.75 15.79 28.64
C ARG A 80 -12.48 16.48 27.48
N ALA A 81 -11.89 16.61 26.30
CA ALA A 81 -12.63 16.98 25.09
C ALA A 81 -12.94 15.70 24.30
N ALA A 82 -14.19 15.22 24.34
CA ALA A 82 -14.63 14.16 23.46
C ALA A 82 -14.37 14.59 22.00
N ALA A 83 -13.34 14.00 21.39
CA ALA A 83 -12.91 14.33 20.04
C ALA A 83 -14.05 14.01 19.07
N VAL A 84 -14.55 15.03 18.36
CA VAL A 84 -15.56 14.82 17.31
C VAL A 84 -14.97 13.86 16.29
N SER A 85 -15.66 12.76 16.04
CA SER A 85 -15.19 11.75 15.10
C SER A 85 -15.28 12.27 13.65
N SER A 86 -14.38 11.80 12.79
CA SER A 86 -14.37 12.12 11.36
C SER A 86 -15.74 11.92 10.64
N PRO A 87 -16.53 10.84 10.88
CA PRO A 87 -17.86 10.71 10.26
C PRO A 87 -18.86 11.75 10.75
N GLN A 88 -18.83 12.08 12.04
CA GLN A 88 -19.68 13.10 12.65
C GLN A 88 -19.43 14.49 12.04
N LEU A 89 -18.18 14.87 11.77
CA LEU A 89 -17.86 16.12 11.06
C LEU A 89 -18.45 16.13 9.64
N ARG A 90 -18.30 15.02 8.90
CA ARG A 90 -18.87 14.90 7.54
C ARG A 90 -20.39 15.01 7.55
N GLU A 91 -21.05 14.46 8.56
CA GLU A 91 -22.50 14.55 8.72
C GLU A 91 -22.96 16.01 8.93
N LEU A 92 -22.31 16.77 9.84
CA LEU A 92 -22.64 18.18 10.05
C LEU A 92 -22.45 19.03 8.80
N LEU A 93 -21.30 18.87 8.12
CA LEU A 93 -21.02 19.57 6.87
C LEU A 93 -22.05 19.21 5.80
N SER A 94 -22.45 17.94 5.73
CA SER A 94 -23.48 17.47 4.80
C SER A 94 -24.83 18.11 5.08
N GLN A 95 -25.26 18.15 6.35
CA GLN A 95 -26.54 18.77 6.75
C GLN A 95 -26.54 20.27 6.45
N ARG A 96 -25.45 20.96 6.78
CA ARG A 96 -25.33 22.40 6.53
C ARG A 96 -25.38 22.73 5.04
N LEU A 97 -24.57 22.04 4.22
CA LEU A 97 -24.57 22.24 2.78
C LEU A 97 -25.92 21.88 2.16
N LEU A 98 -26.59 20.83 2.64
CA LEU A 98 -27.89 20.43 2.15
C LEU A 98 -28.97 21.49 2.44
N GLN A 99 -28.89 22.15 3.60
CA GLN A 99 -29.76 23.29 3.90
C GLN A 99 -29.51 24.43 2.93
N ASP A 100 -28.25 24.81 2.69
CA ASP A 100 -27.87 25.89 1.78
C ASP A 100 -28.29 25.60 0.33
N VAL A 101 -28.12 24.36 -0.14
CA VAL A 101 -28.52 23.89 -1.48
C VAL A 101 -30.04 23.87 -1.66
N ARG A 102 -30.80 23.60 -0.59
CA ARG A 102 -32.27 23.55 -0.63
C ARG A 102 -32.95 24.91 -0.45
N GLN A 103 -32.21 25.97 -0.11
CA GLN A 103 -32.84 27.26 0.12
C GLN A 103 -33.55 27.74 -1.17
N PRO A 104 -34.78 28.27 -1.06
CA PRO A 104 -35.47 28.85 -2.20
C PRO A 104 -34.66 30.03 -2.75
N ARG A 105 -34.73 30.22 -4.08
CA ARG A 105 -33.95 31.12 -4.97
C ARG A 105 -33.77 32.59 -4.53
N ALA A 106 -34.31 33.01 -3.39
CA ALA A 106 -34.31 34.38 -2.89
C ALA A 106 -33.15 34.75 -1.96
N ARG A 107 -32.36 33.81 -1.40
CA ARG A 107 -31.25 34.12 -0.46
C ARG A 107 -29.84 33.75 -0.94
N LEU A 108 -29.67 32.65 -1.65
CA LEU A 108 -28.41 32.23 -2.29
C LEU A 108 -28.74 31.71 -3.70
N GLN A 109 -28.39 32.47 -4.73
CA GLN A 109 -28.45 31.97 -6.11
C GLN A 109 -27.14 31.23 -6.40
N LEU A 110 -27.17 29.90 -6.24
CA LEU A 110 -26.00 29.07 -6.55
C LEU A 110 -25.76 29.06 -8.06
N SER A 111 -24.56 29.45 -8.46
CA SER A 111 -24.10 29.39 -9.85
C SER A 111 -23.76 27.95 -10.26
N LEU A 112 -23.55 27.71 -11.56
CA LEU A 112 -23.03 26.43 -12.05
C LEU A 112 -21.69 26.08 -11.37
N ASP A 113 -20.83 27.07 -11.15
CA ASP A 113 -19.53 26.88 -10.51
C ASP A 113 -19.69 26.44 -9.05
N ASP A 114 -20.58 27.09 -8.29
CA ASP A 114 -20.86 26.71 -6.90
C ASP A 114 -21.39 25.28 -6.81
N LEU A 115 -22.33 24.93 -7.68
CA LEU A 115 -22.91 23.58 -7.74
C LEU A 115 -21.85 22.53 -8.12
N SER A 116 -20.98 22.83 -9.07
CA SER A 116 -19.88 21.94 -9.46
C SER A 116 -18.87 21.73 -8.31
N LEU A 117 -18.56 22.79 -7.56
CA LEU A 117 -17.66 22.74 -6.39
C LEU A 117 -18.28 21.94 -5.25
N ILE A 118 -19.55 22.18 -4.93
CA ILE A 118 -20.26 21.42 -3.89
C ILE A 118 -20.30 19.93 -4.26
N LEU A 119 -20.67 19.62 -5.51
CA LEU A 119 -20.80 18.24 -5.98
C LEU A 119 -19.45 17.51 -5.98
N ALA A 120 -18.40 18.13 -6.53
CA ALA A 120 -17.05 17.55 -6.55
C ALA A 120 -16.53 17.28 -5.13
N ASN A 121 -16.73 18.23 -4.20
CA ASN A 121 -16.32 18.04 -2.81
C ASN A 121 -17.18 17.01 -2.08
N ALA A 122 -18.47 16.90 -2.39
CA ALA A 122 -19.34 15.87 -1.83
C ALA A 122 -18.89 14.46 -2.20
N VAL A 123 -18.47 14.25 -3.45
CA VAL A 123 -17.85 13.00 -3.91
C VAL A 123 -16.51 12.78 -3.23
N ARG A 124 -15.58 13.76 -3.33
CA ARG A 124 -14.20 13.66 -2.81
C ARG A 124 -14.12 13.35 -1.31
N HIS A 125 -14.98 13.97 -0.51
CA HIS A 125 -14.96 13.86 0.95
C HIS A 125 -15.98 12.87 1.51
N LYS A 126 -16.75 12.21 0.65
CA LYS A 126 -17.80 11.25 1.02
C LYS A 126 -18.85 11.86 1.94
N PHE A 127 -19.43 12.99 1.53
CA PHE A 127 -20.57 13.59 2.21
C PHE A 127 -21.86 12.79 1.98
N SER A 128 -22.97 13.16 2.63
CA SER A 128 -24.19 12.34 2.60
C SER A 128 -24.71 12.09 1.16
N PRO A 129 -25.24 10.89 0.85
CA PRO A 129 -25.84 10.61 -0.47
C PRO A 129 -26.97 11.57 -0.82
N GLN A 130 -27.70 12.07 0.18
CA GLN A 130 -28.79 13.02 -0.01
C GLN A 130 -28.30 14.38 -0.52
N LEU A 131 -27.15 14.86 -0.02
CA LEU A 131 -26.50 16.06 -0.55
C LEU A 131 -26.09 15.84 -1.99
N THR A 132 -25.37 14.75 -2.28
CA THR A 132 -24.90 14.43 -3.63
C THR A 132 -26.03 14.38 -4.65
N ARG A 133 -27.12 13.65 -4.36
CA ARG A 133 -28.29 13.55 -5.27
C ARG A 133 -29.02 14.89 -5.46
N THR A 134 -29.19 15.67 -4.39
CA THR A 134 -29.88 16.96 -4.47
C THR A 134 -29.06 17.95 -5.30
N THR A 135 -27.76 18.04 -5.04
CA THR A 135 -26.85 18.91 -5.79
C THR A 135 -26.71 18.46 -7.24
N LEU A 136 -26.64 17.14 -7.50
CA LEU A 136 -26.57 16.61 -8.88
C LEU A 136 -27.76 17.05 -9.73
N ARG A 137 -28.98 16.98 -9.19
CA ARG A 137 -30.20 17.43 -9.90
C ARG A 137 -30.12 18.91 -10.26
N LEU A 138 -29.79 19.76 -9.28
CA LEU A 138 -29.65 21.20 -9.49
C LEU A 138 -28.51 21.54 -10.46
N PHE A 139 -27.41 20.81 -10.37
CA PHE A 139 -26.28 20.91 -11.29
C PHE A 139 -26.72 20.57 -12.71
N THR A 140 -27.46 19.48 -12.93
CA THR A 140 -28.00 19.11 -14.24
C THR A 140 -28.91 20.20 -14.81
N ASP A 141 -29.82 20.76 -14.01
CA ASP A 141 -30.70 21.84 -14.43
C ASP A 141 -29.91 23.11 -14.80
N ALA A 142 -28.94 23.51 -13.96
CA ALA A 142 -28.08 24.65 -14.20
C ALA A 142 -27.23 24.46 -15.46
N LEU A 143 -26.62 23.29 -15.64
CA LEU A 143 -25.77 22.95 -16.78
C LEU A 143 -26.53 23.00 -18.11
N ASN A 144 -27.79 22.56 -18.12
CA ASN A 144 -28.69 22.64 -19.28
C ASN A 144 -29.22 24.06 -19.52
N GLY A 145 -29.25 24.90 -18.47
CA GLY A 145 -29.69 26.30 -18.53
C GLY A 145 -28.63 27.29 -19.01
N VAL A 146 -27.34 26.94 -19.01
CA VAL A 146 -26.26 27.84 -19.41
C VAL A 146 -26.38 28.21 -20.90
N ARG A 147 -26.38 29.52 -21.17
CA ARG A 147 -26.42 30.10 -22.52
C ARG A 147 -25.45 31.27 -22.59
N GLY A 148 -24.85 31.51 -23.76
CA GLY A 148 -23.95 32.63 -23.99
C GLY A 148 -22.66 32.24 -24.71
N ARG A 149 -21.80 33.24 -24.92
CA ARG A 149 -20.53 33.08 -25.68
C ARG A 149 -19.54 32.15 -25.00
N ASP A 150 -19.54 32.14 -23.66
CA ASP A 150 -18.62 31.34 -22.83
C ASP A 150 -19.26 30.05 -22.28
N ALA A 151 -20.48 29.72 -22.74
CA ALA A 151 -21.25 28.59 -22.23
C ALA A 151 -20.50 27.25 -22.36
N ALA A 152 -19.80 27.04 -23.48
CA ALA A 152 -19.02 25.83 -23.71
C ALA A 152 -17.86 25.69 -22.70
N SER A 153 -17.13 26.77 -22.43
CA SER A 153 -16.01 26.77 -21.48
C SER A 153 -16.49 26.51 -20.06
N GLN A 154 -17.57 27.18 -19.63
CA GLN A 154 -18.18 26.98 -18.32
C GLN A 154 -18.69 25.54 -18.14
N GLN A 155 -19.34 24.98 -19.17
CA GLN A 155 -19.81 23.59 -19.13
C GLN A 155 -18.66 22.58 -19.04
N ILE A 156 -17.59 22.78 -19.81
CA ILE A 156 -16.39 21.92 -19.75
C ILE A 156 -15.78 21.99 -18.35
N GLU A 157 -15.51 23.19 -17.84
CA GLU A 157 -14.85 23.36 -16.54
C GLU A 157 -15.66 22.72 -15.40
N ALA A 158 -16.97 23.00 -15.37
CA ALA A 158 -17.86 22.49 -14.34
C ALA A 158 -17.97 20.96 -14.38
N LEU A 159 -18.10 20.35 -15.57
CA LEU A 159 -18.13 18.90 -15.72
C LEU A 159 -16.76 18.25 -15.43
N SER A 160 -15.66 18.86 -15.89
CA SER A 160 -14.30 18.37 -15.62
C SER A 160 -14.03 18.27 -14.12
N ARG A 161 -14.44 19.27 -13.33
CA ARG A 161 -14.30 19.27 -11.88
C ARG A 161 -15.05 18.10 -11.21
N VAL A 162 -16.25 17.80 -11.68
CA VAL A 162 -17.05 16.66 -11.17
C VAL A 162 -16.44 15.33 -11.59
N MET A 163 -16.02 15.21 -12.86
CA MET A 163 -15.37 14.03 -13.40
C MET A 163 -14.06 13.70 -12.67
N GLU A 164 -13.23 14.70 -12.38
CA GLU A 164 -11.98 14.54 -11.64
C GLU A 164 -12.24 13.99 -10.22
N ALA A 165 -13.26 14.52 -9.52
CA ALA A 165 -13.66 13.99 -8.22
C ALA A 165 -14.14 12.53 -8.30
N CYS A 166 -14.84 12.15 -9.37
CA CYS A 166 -15.25 10.77 -9.62
C CYS A 166 -14.06 9.84 -9.93
N CYS A 167 -13.04 10.31 -10.66
CA CYS A 167 -11.84 9.51 -10.97
C CYS A 167 -11.11 9.02 -9.72
N ASP A 168 -11.06 9.88 -8.69
CA ASP A 168 -10.39 9.64 -7.42
C ASP A 168 -11.21 8.72 -6.49
N GLU A 169 -12.55 8.87 -6.39
CA GLU A 169 -13.32 8.37 -5.24
C GLU A 169 -14.74 7.86 -5.56
N LEU A 170 -14.89 6.96 -6.52
CA LEU A 170 -16.19 6.28 -6.78
C LEU A 170 -16.46 5.06 -5.88
N GLY A 171 -15.46 4.55 -5.14
CA GLY A 171 -15.55 3.29 -4.38
C GLY A 171 -15.74 3.44 -2.85
N GLY A 172 -16.55 2.56 -2.25
CA GLY A 172 -16.77 2.41 -0.80
C GLY A 172 -17.78 3.43 -0.22
N ASP A 173 -18.87 2.90 0.35
CA ASP A 173 -20.12 3.57 0.77
C ASP A 173 -20.83 4.32 -0.38
N ALA A 174 -22.03 3.86 -0.76
CA ALA A 174 -22.73 4.26 -1.98
C ALA A 174 -23.22 5.72 -1.98
N LEU A 175 -22.33 6.65 -2.36
CA LEU A 175 -22.63 8.07 -2.53
C LEU A 175 -23.54 8.37 -3.73
N MET A 176 -23.39 7.60 -4.80
CA MET A 176 -24.13 7.73 -6.07
C MET A 176 -24.78 6.40 -6.44
N THR A 177 -25.94 6.46 -7.09
CA THR A 177 -26.59 5.28 -7.67
C THR A 177 -26.10 5.03 -9.10
N TRP A 178 -26.45 3.86 -9.65
CA TRP A 178 -26.26 3.59 -11.07
C TRP A 178 -27.01 4.59 -11.97
N ASP A 179 -28.17 5.10 -11.55
CA ASP A 179 -28.94 6.12 -12.28
C ASP A 179 -28.22 7.47 -12.29
N ASP A 180 -27.64 7.87 -11.14
CA ASP A 180 -26.86 9.10 -11.01
C ASP A 180 -25.65 9.07 -11.96
N LEU A 181 -24.94 7.94 -12.02
CA LEU A 181 -23.80 7.74 -12.94
C LEU A 181 -24.25 7.71 -14.40
N ALA A 182 -25.35 7.04 -14.73
CA ALA A 182 -25.88 7.01 -16.09
C ALA A 182 -26.25 8.43 -16.56
N GLY A 183 -26.83 9.25 -15.68
CA GLY A 183 -27.13 10.66 -15.95
C GLY A 183 -25.86 11.47 -16.23
N LEU A 184 -24.82 11.32 -15.41
CA LEU A 184 -23.52 11.98 -15.64
C LEU A 184 -22.88 11.56 -16.97
N VAL A 185 -22.85 10.25 -17.26
CA VAL A 185 -22.32 9.71 -18.53
C VAL A 185 -23.09 10.29 -19.72
N ALA A 186 -24.42 10.32 -19.66
CA ALA A 186 -25.26 10.90 -20.71
C ALA A 186 -24.99 12.40 -20.92
N MET A 187 -24.81 13.18 -19.84
CA MET A 187 -24.48 14.61 -19.95
C MET A 187 -23.14 14.88 -20.62
N VAL A 188 -22.13 14.06 -20.32
CA VAL A 188 -20.80 14.12 -20.95
C VAL A 188 -20.89 13.68 -22.41
N GLU A 189 -21.60 12.58 -22.70
CA GLU A 189 -21.78 12.06 -24.05
C GLU A 189 -22.50 13.06 -24.97
N GLN A 190 -23.57 13.70 -24.50
CA GLN A 190 -24.29 14.75 -25.25
C GLN A 190 -23.38 15.93 -25.64
N ARG A 191 -22.30 16.14 -24.90
CA ARG A 191 -21.33 17.23 -25.06
C ARG A 191 -19.98 16.73 -25.56
N TRP A 192 -19.93 15.53 -26.14
CA TRP A 192 -18.71 14.86 -26.59
C TRP A 192 -17.71 15.77 -27.32
N ALA A 193 -18.19 16.52 -28.31
CA ALA A 193 -17.37 17.41 -29.14
C ALA A 193 -16.70 18.57 -28.36
N LEU A 194 -17.16 18.88 -27.14
CA LEU A 194 -16.51 19.85 -26.26
C LEU A 194 -15.27 19.24 -25.58
N PHE A 195 -15.32 17.95 -25.23
CA PHE A 195 -14.26 17.26 -24.49
C PHE A 195 -13.13 16.76 -25.39
N THR A 196 -13.41 16.45 -26.65
CA THR A 196 -12.40 16.00 -27.62
C THR A 196 -11.65 17.14 -28.30
N LYS A 197 -11.69 18.37 -27.79
CA LYS A 197 -10.90 19.50 -28.35
C LYS A 197 -9.52 19.65 -27.72
N SER A 198 -9.32 19.08 -26.53
CA SER A 198 -8.07 19.14 -25.78
C SER A 198 -7.65 17.74 -25.36
N ASN A 199 -6.36 17.44 -25.51
CA ASN A 199 -5.79 16.15 -25.11
C ASN A 199 -5.97 15.89 -23.62
N SER A 200 -5.76 16.90 -22.77
CA SER A 200 -5.89 16.77 -21.30
C SER A 200 -7.33 16.45 -20.88
N VAL A 201 -8.30 17.13 -21.51
CA VAL A 201 -9.73 16.93 -21.25
C VAL A 201 -10.20 15.57 -21.78
N CYS A 202 -9.68 15.13 -22.93
CA CYS A 202 -9.92 13.80 -23.47
C CYS A 202 -9.34 12.70 -22.55
N CYS A 203 -8.13 12.90 -22.00
CA CYS A 203 -7.54 12.01 -21.00
C CYS A 203 -8.40 11.93 -19.73
N LEU A 204 -8.92 13.05 -19.23
CA LEU A 204 -9.83 13.08 -18.09
C LEU A 204 -11.13 12.30 -18.39
N LEU A 205 -11.65 12.42 -19.61
CA LEU A 205 -12.84 11.71 -20.07
C LEU A 205 -12.62 10.18 -20.09
N ILE A 206 -11.47 9.73 -20.58
CA ILE A 206 -11.08 8.31 -20.52
C ILE A 206 -10.96 7.83 -19.06
N GLN A 207 -10.34 8.63 -18.19
CA GLN A 207 -10.20 8.32 -16.77
C GLN A 207 -11.55 8.18 -16.07
N PHE A 208 -12.48 9.10 -16.36
CA PHE A 208 -13.82 9.10 -15.80
C PHE A 208 -14.59 7.84 -16.19
N PHE A 209 -14.65 7.50 -17.49
CA PHE A 209 -15.37 6.31 -17.93
C PHE A 209 -14.75 5.02 -17.39
N ALA A 210 -13.42 4.94 -17.30
CA ALA A 210 -12.77 3.78 -16.68
C ALA A 210 -13.04 3.69 -15.17
N ALA A 211 -13.22 4.81 -14.48
CA ALA A 211 -13.63 4.83 -13.08
C ALA A 211 -15.07 4.31 -12.92
N VAL A 212 -16.00 4.69 -13.81
CA VAL A 212 -17.36 4.14 -13.86
C VAL A 212 -17.36 2.65 -14.18
N ILE A 213 -16.46 2.17 -15.04
CA ILE A 213 -16.32 0.72 -15.33
C ILE A 213 -15.83 -0.04 -14.09
N ALA A 214 -14.87 0.52 -13.36
CA ALA A 214 -14.25 -0.12 -12.20
C ALA A 214 -15.11 -0.05 -10.92
N VAL A 215 -16.13 0.81 -10.87
CA VAL A 215 -16.93 0.97 -9.64
C VAL A 215 -17.79 -0.27 -9.36
N GLU A 216 -17.87 -0.61 -8.08
CA GLU A 216 -18.78 -1.60 -7.53
C GLU A 216 -19.78 -0.88 -6.63
N LEU A 217 -21.03 -0.76 -7.07
CA LEU A 217 -22.13 -0.17 -6.31
C LEU A 217 -23.17 -1.26 -6.01
N SER A 218 -23.81 -1.18 -4.83
CA SER A 218 -24.87 -2.11 -4.44
C SER A 218 -26.02 -2.07 -5.46
N THR A 219 -26.37 -3.24 -6.00
CA THR A 219 -27.56 -3.43 -6.82
C THR A 219 -28.77 -3.57 -5.91
N GLU A 220 -29.38 -2.45 -5.50
CA GLU A 220 -30.66 -2.49 -4.79
C GLU A 220 -31.73 -3.17 -5.65
N ALA A 221 -32.52 -4.07 -5.04
CA ALA A 221 -33.66 -4.71 -5.68
C ALA A 221 -34.57 -3.65 -6.35
N PRO A 222 -35.09 -3.91 -7.55
CA PRO A 222 -35.93 -2.95 -8.25
C PRO A 222 -37.22 -2.69 -7.45
N ALA A 223 -37.45 -1.43 -7.09
CA ALA A 223 -38.80 -0.99 -6.74
C ALA A 223 -39.63 -1.04 -8.04
N PRO A 224 -40.87 -1.57 -8.02
CA PRO A 224 -41.66 -1.73 -9.23
C PRO A 224 -42.00 -0.37 -9.84
N GLY A 225 -41.67 -0.18 -11.13
CA GLY A 225 -42.12 0.98 -11.94
C GLY A 225 -41.07 2.01 -12.33
N LEU A 226 -39.81 1.89 -11.90
CA LEU A 226 -38.71 2.79 -12.32
C LEU A 226 -37.73 2.06 -13.24
N LEU A 227 -37.48 2.63 -14.43
CA LEU A 227 -36.40 2.21 -15.32
C LEU A 227 -35.07 2.53 -14.65
N LYS A 228 -34.47 1.54 -13.96
CA LYS A 228 -33.12 1.67 -13.39
C LYS A 228 -32.07 1.42 -14.47
N ALA A 229 -30.95 2.13 -14.39
CA ALA A 229 -29.79 1.90 -15.22
C ALA A 229 -29.22 0.50 -14.98
N ASP A 230 -29.15 -0.30 -16.04
CA ASP A 230 -28.49 -1.60 -16.01
C ASP A 230 -26.97 -1.36 -15.92
N PRO A 231 -26.31 -1.81 -14.83
CA PRO A 231 -24.88 -1.60 -14.63
C PRO A 231 -24.03 -2.24 -15.74
N VAL A 232 -24.45 -3.38 -16.30
CA VAL A 232 -23.72 -4.06 -17.37
C VAL A 232 -23.78 -3.23 -18.65
N LEU A 233 -24.97 -2.75 -19.02
CA LEU A 233 -25.15 -1.90 -20.21
C LEU A 233 -24.43 -0.56 -20.08
N LEU A 234 -24.44 0.05 -18.89
CA LEU A 234 -23.71 1.30 -18.65
C LEU A 234 -22.20 1.10 -18.80
N LYS A 235 -21.65 0.03 -18.22
CA LYS A 235 -20.21 -0.29 -18.35
C LYS A 235 -19.83 -0.59 -19.79
N ASP A 236 -20.70 -1.30 -20.53
CA ASP A 236 -20.52 -1.55 -21.97
C ASP A 236 -20.51 -0.25 -22.79
N ARG A 237 -21.41 0.69 -22.47
CA ARG A 237 -21.44 2.00 -23.13
C ARG A 237 -20.18 2.81 -22.80
N CYS A 238 -19.77 2.83 -21.54
CA CYS A 238 -18.53 3.49 -21.12
C CYS A 238 -17.32 2.90 -21.85
N LEU A 239 -17.25 1.59 -22.05
CA LEU A 239 -16.16 0.95 -22.79
C LEU A 239 -16.11 1.39 -24.26
N GLN A 240 -17.27 1.54 -24.91
CA GLN A 240 -17.36 2.08 -26.28
C GLN A 240 -16.90 3.54 -26.34
N LEU A 241 -17.29 4.36 -25.36
CA LEU A 241 -16.87 5.76 -25.28
C LEU A 241 -15.35 5.87 -25.04
N VAL A 242 -14.78 5.02 -24.18
CA VAL A 242 -13.32 4.95 -24.01
C VAL A 242 -12.62 4.61 -25.33
N ARG A 243 -13.15 3.64 -26.10
CA ARG A 243 -12.59 3.31 -27.42
C ARG A 243 -12.60 4.53 -28.35
N GLY A 244 -13.74 5.21 -28.49
CA GLY A 244 -13.84 6.40 -29.34
C GLY A 244 -12.91 7.55 -28.93
N ALA A 245 -12.72 7.78 -27.63
CA ALA A 245 -11.75 8.77 -27.14
C ALA A 245 -10.30 8.33 -27.36
N THR A 246 -10.03 7.03 -27.26
CA THR A 246 -8.70 6.46 -27.53
C THR A 246 -8.34 6.60 -28.99
N ASP A 247 -9.28 6.33 -29.89
CA ASP A 247 -9.10 6.48 -31.34
C ASP A 247 -8.80 7.94 -31.68
N PHE A 248 -9.54 8.90 -31.09
CA PHE A 248 -9.25 10.33 -31.25
C PHE A 248 -7.82 10.73 -30.81
N LEU A 249 -7.36 10.22 -29.66
CA LEU A 249 -5.99 10.48 -29.21
C LEU A 249 -4.96 9.78 -30.11
N ALA A 250 -5.26 8.59 -30.63
CA ALA A 250 -4.39 7.88 -31.55
C ALA A 250 -4.22 8.66 -32.86
N ASP A 251 -5.30 9.14 -33.45
CA ASP A 251 -5.30 9.98 -34.66
C ASP A 251 -4.47 11.25 -34.44
N THR A 252 -4.57 11.86 -33.26
CA THR A 252 -3.80 13.06 -32.88
C THR A 252 -2.28 12.76 -32.84
N VAL A 253 -1.91 11.59 -32.32
CA VAL A 253 -0.51 11.13 -32.27
C VAL A 253 0.01 10.80 -33.67
N GLU A 254 -0.79 10.14 -34.50
CA GLU A 254 -0.45 9.85 -35.90
C GLU A 254 -0.28 11.12 -36.74
N ALA A 255 -1.06 12.16 -36.45
CA ALA A 255 -0.90 13.49 -37.02
C ALA A 255 0.37 14.24 -36.55
N GLY A 256 1.18 13.64 -35.68
CA GLY A 256 2.45 14.20 -35.19
C GLY A 256 2.29 15.27 -34.11
N VAL A 257 1.10 15.42 -33.51
CA VAL A 257 0.87 16.37 -32.43
C VAL A 257 1.23 15.71 -31.10
N PRO A 258 2.21 16.23 -30.34
CA PRO A 258 2.58 15.67 -29.04
C PRO A 258 1.43 15.86 -28.03
N LEU A 259 1.08 14.81 -27.28
CA LEU A 259 0.01 14.91 -26.28
C LEU A 259 0.44 15.69 -25.01
N THR A 260 1.75 15.88 -24.81
CA THR A 260 2.38 16.62 -23.70
C THR A 260 1.74 16.31 -22.33
N TRP A 261 1.87 15.07 -21.86
CA TRP A 261 1.30 14.68 -20.57
C TRP A 261 2.15 15.13 -19.39
N SER A 262 1.48 15.67 -18.38
CA SER A 262 1.99 15.81 -17.02
C SER A 262 2.16 14.43 -16.36
N SER A 263 2.92 14.39 -15.25
CA SER A 263 3.08 13.16 -14.46
C SER A 263 1.75 12.62 -13.93
N ALA A 264 0.82 13.52 -13.57
CA ALA A 264 -0.52 13.16 -13.10
C ALA A 264 -1.36 12.52 -14.21
N GLU A 265 -1.34 13.09 -15.42
CA GLU A 265 -2.05 12.53 -16.57
C GLU A 265 -1.50 11.15 -16.95
N LEU A 266 -0.17 10.98 -16.97
CA LEU A 266 0.46 9.69 -17.24
C LEU A 266 0.03 8.63 -16.20
N GLN A 267 0.09 8.97 -14.91
CA GLN A 267 -0.37 8.07 -13.84
C GLN A 267 -1.85 7.72 -13.98
N GLY A 268 -2.70 8.71 -14.29
CA GLY A 268 -4.13 8.52 -14.54
C GLY A 268 -4.38 7.56 -15.69
N MET A 269 -3.72 7.75 -16.83
CA MET A 269 -3.85 6.89 -18.00
C MET A 269 -3.31 5.46 -17.76
N CYS A 270 -2.22 5.31 -17.00
CA CYS A 270 -1.75 3.99 -16.57
C CYS A 270 -2.76 3.29 -15.64
N ALA A 271 -3.41 4.03 -14.73
CA ALA A 271 -4.47 3.49 -13.89
C ALA A 271 -5.69 3.03 -14.70
N VAL A 272 -6.06 3.77 -15.74
CA VAL A 272 -7.09 3.37 -16.72
C VAL A 272 -6.76 2.03 -17.35
N VAL A 273 -5.55 1.86 -17.88
CA VAL A 273 -5.13 0.59 -18.51
C VAL A 273 -5.29 -0.59 -17.55
N ARG A 274 -4.87 -0.43 -16.29
CA ARG A 274 -5.06 -1.47 -15.26
C ARG A 274 -6.53 -1.80 -14.99
N ARG A 275 -7.36 -0.77 -14.79
CA ARG A 275 -8.82 -0.91 -14.52
C ARG A 275 -9.51 -1.64 -15.67
N LEU A 276 -9.24 -1.23 -16.92
CA LEU A 276 -9.81 -1.84 -18.11
C LEU A 276 -9.30 -3.27 -18.34
N ARG A 277 -8.00 -3.52 -18.15
CA ARG A 277 -7.43 -4.87 -18.24
C ARG A 277 -8.15 -5.81 -17.28
N HIS A 278 -8.32 -5.41 -16.02
CA HIS A 278 -9.04 -6.21 -15.04
C HIS A 278 -10.48 -6.49 -15.48
N TYR A 279 -11.25 -5.44 -15.82
CA TYR A 279 -12.63 -5.58 -16.25
C TYR A 279 -12.79 -6.47 -17.50
N GLU A 280 -12.00 -6.24 -18.54
CA GLU A 280 -12.06 -7.03 -19.78
C GLU A 280 -11.63 -8.50 -19.55
N THR A 281 -10.69 -8.77 -18.63
CA THR A 281 -10.32 -10.16 -18.26
C THR A 281 -11.43 -10.90 -17.50
N VAL A 282 -12.12 -10.23 -16.57
CA VAL A 282 -13.24 -10.82 -15.81
C VAL A 282 -14.47 -11.02 -16.70
N ARG A 283 -14.71 -10.09 -17.63
CA ARG A 283 -15.79 -10.18 -18.60
C ARG A 283 -15.60 -11.36 -19.55
N SER A 284 -14.40 -11.53 -20.12
CA SER A 284 -14.13 -12.61 -21.06
C SER A 284 -14.23 -14.00 -20.42
N SER A 285 -13.86 -14.15 -19.14
CA SER A 285 -14.09 -15.39 -18.40
C SER A 285 -15.57 -15.67 -18.13
N SER A 286 -16.41 -14.63 -18.01
CA SER A 286 -17.85 -14.75 -17.71
C SER A 286 -18.70 -15.04 -18.97
N GLN A 287 -18.27 -14.55 -20.14
CA GLN A 287 -18.98 -14.74 -21.40
C GLN A 287 -18.91 -16.17 -21.96
N LEU A 288 -17.96 -17.00 -21.49
CA LEU A 288 -17.91 -18.43 -21.84
C LEU A 288 -19.09 -19.24 -21.28
N GLY A 289 -19.93 -18.67 -20.40
CA GLY A 289 -21.00 -19.36 -19.69
C GLY A 289 -22.43 -18.87 -19.89
N SER A 290 -22.72 -17.79 -20.62
CA SER A 290 -24.11 -17.36 -20.82
C SER A 290 -24.37 -16.69 -22.18
N SER A 291 -25.10 -17.41 -23.04
CA SER A 291 -25.73 -16.88 -24.24
C SER A 291 -27.13 -16.38 -23.86
N GLY A 292 -27.28 -15.07 -23.72
CA GLY A 292 -28.56 -14.44 -23.38
C GLY A 292 -28.50 -12.92 -23.53
N ARG A 293 -28.42 -12.42 -24.77
CA ARG A 293 -28.48 -10.98 -25.05
C ARG A 293 -29.92 -10.49 -24.98
N VAL A 294 -30.21 -9.54 -24.08
CA VAL A 294 -31.43 -8.73 -24.13
C VAL A 294 -31.05 -7.27 -24.37
N ARG A 295 -31.59 -6.65 -25.44
CA ARG A 295 -31.37 -5.26 -25.84
C ARG A 295 -32.58 -4.42 -25.45
N PHE A 296 -32.43 -3.37 -24.64
CA PHE A 296 -33.54 -2.49 -24.25
C PHE A 296 -33.38 -0.99 -24.57
N TRP A 297 -32.25 -0.54 -25.10
CA TRP A 297 -32.10 0.88 -25.47
C TRP A 297 -32.33 1.09 -26.96
N LYS A 298 -33.49 1.66 -27.28
CA LYS A 298 -33.85 2.11 -28.62
C LYS A 298 -33.83 3.65 -28.62
N ARG A 299 -32.88 4.27 -29.34
CA ARG A 299 -33.20 5.38 -30.27
C ARG A 299 -32.03 5.82 -31.16
N THR A 300 -32.40 5.94 -32.44
CA THR A 300 -31.95 6.86 -33.51
C THR A 300 -30.44 7.05 -33.77
N THR A 301 -29.96 6.18 -34.67
CA THR A 301 -29.10 6.48 -35.83
C THR A 301 -27.76 7.18 -35.60
N VAL A 302 -26.73 6.35 -35.34
CA VAL A 302 -25.46 6.36 -36.08
C VAL A 302 -25.19 4.90 -36.48
N PRO A 303 -24.92 4.56 -37.76
CA PRO A 303 -24.79 3.18 -38.18
C PRO A 303 -23.39 2.67 -37.82
N ALA A 304 -23.23 2.08 -36.64
CA ALA A 304 -22.13 1.18 -36.36
C ALA A 304 -22.72 -0.21 -36.15
N SER A 305 -22.59 -1.06 -37.16
CA SER A 305 -23.03 -2.46 -37.15
C SER A 305 -22.55 -3.18 -35.88
N ALA A 306 -23.51 -3.61 -35.07
CA ALA A 306 -23.30 -4.29 -33.78
C ALA A 306 -22.73 -5.73 -33.90
N GLU A 307 -22.25 -6.13 -35.07
CA GLU A 307 -21.55 -7.39 -35.32
C GLU A 307 -20.02 -7.26 -35.27
N HIS A 308 -19.46 -6.05 -35.26
CA HIS A 308 -18.00 -5.83 -35.21
C HIS A 308 -17.42 -5.64 -33.78
N VAL A 309 -18.26 -5.63 -32.74
CA VAL A 309 -17.80 -5.35 -31.36
C VAL A 309 -17.08 -6.56 -30.74
N ASP A 310 -17.38 -7.79 -31.19
CA ASP A 310 -16.79 -9.02 -30.65
C ASP A 310 -15.47 -9.44 -31.32
N SER A 311 -15.05 -8.79 -32.42
CA SER A 311 -13.75 -9.05 -33.08
C SER A 311 -12.72 -7.92 -32.88
N ALA A 312 -13.11 -6.81 -32.27
CA ALA A 312 -12.22 -5.69 -32.03
C ALA A 312 -11.23 -6.01 -30.89
N PRO A 313 -9.95 -5.59 -31.00
CA PRO A 313 -8.99 -5.80 -29.92
C PRO A 313 -9.48 -5.14 -28.62
N PRO A 314 -9.12 -5.71 -27.45
CA PRO A 314 -9.53 -5.16 -26.17
C PRO A 314 -8.96 -3.76 -25.98
N VAL A 315 -9.77 -2.85 -25.43
CA VAL A 315 -9.49 -1.41 -25.39
C VAL A 315 -8.26 -1.11 -24.54
N HIS A 316 -8.01 -1.89 -23.47
CA HIS A 316 -6.81 -1.71 -22.65
C HIS A 316 -5.51 -1.89 -23.44
N ARG A 317 -5.50 -2.72 -24.51
CA ARG A 317 -4.30 -2.92 -25.35
C ARG A 317 -4.04 -1.72 -26.25
N GLN A 318 -5.08 -1.11 -26.81
CA GLN A 318 -4.95 0.12 -27.61
C GLN A 318 -4.43 1.26 -26.75
N LEU A 319 -5.01 1.46 -25.57
CA LEU A 319 -4.54 2.46 -24.60
C LEU A 319 -3.12 2.20 -24.12
N SER A 320 -2.78 0.94 -23.80
CA SER A 320 -1.42 0.56 -23.41
C SER A 320 -0.39 0.90 -24.49
N ARG A 321 -0.71 0.65 -25.77
CA ARG A 321 0.14 1.07 -26.90
C ARG A 321 0.28 2.58 -26.97
N LEU A 322 -0.82 3.32 -26.88
CA LEU A 322 -0.81 4.79 -26.92
C LEU A 322 0.04 5.39 -25.79
N VAL A 323 -0.14 4.91 -24.55
CA VAL A 323 0.67 5.32 -23.40
C VAL A 323 2.15 4.96 -23.60
N THR A 324 2.43 3.76 -24.13
CA THR A 324 3.81 3.31 -24.43
C THR A 324 4.46 4.23 -25.47
N THR A 325 3.77 4.54 -26.57
CA THR A 325 4.26 5.47 -27.61
C THR A 325 4.54 6.85 -27.04
N GLN A 326 3.66 7.39 -26.20
CA GLN A 326 3.89 8.69 -25.55
C GLN A 326 5.16 8.69 -24.69
N VAL A 327 5.37 7.65 -23.89
CA VAL A 327 6.60 7.52 -23.08
C VAL A 327 7.84 7.47 -23.97
N LEU A 328 7.79 6.70 -25.07
CA LEU A 328 8.93 6.55 -25.99
C LEU A 328 9.27 7.85 -26.74
N CYS A 329 8.25 8.66 -27.06
CA CYS A 329 8.39 9.94 -27.74
C CYS A 329 8.71 11.11 -26.79
N HIS A 330 8.68 10.92 -25.47
CA HIS A 330 8.91 11.99 -24.50
C HIS A 330 10.40 12.36 -24.37
N SER A 331 10.85 13.33 -25.16
CA SER A 331 12.26 13.73 -25.29
C SER A 331 12.87 14.29 -24.01
N ARG A 332 12.06 14.82 -23.08
CA ARG A 332 12.52 15.40 -21.80
C ARG A 332 12.37 14.46 -20.60
N LEU A 333 11.94 13.21 -20.82
CA LEU A 333 11.59 12.27 -19.75
C LEU A 333 12.66 12.15 -18.67
N LEU A 334 13.93 12.06 -19.10
CA LEU A 334 15.04 11.92 -18.17
C LEU A 334 15.18 13.12 -17.24
N ASN A 335 15.11 14.34 -17.78
CA ASN A 335 15.21 15.57 -16.99
C ASN A 335 13.99 15.75 -16.08
N ASP A 336 12.79 15.46 -16.59
CA ASP A 336 11.55 15.62 -15.85
C ASP A 336 11.48 14.65 -14.67
N VAL A 337 11.82 13.37 -14.87
CA VAL A 337 11.86 12.37 -13.79
C VAL A 337 12.99 12.67 -12.82
N GLN A 338 14.14 13.16 -13.28
CA GLN A 338 15.21 13.64 -12.40
C GLN A 338 14.83 14.89 -11.62
N ALA A 339 13.81 15.65 -11.99
CA ALA A 339 13.31 16.74 -11.17
C ALA A 339 12.31 16.27 -10.11
N MET A 340 11.76 15.05 -10.24
CA MET A 340 10.74 14.51 -9.33
C MET A 340 11.29 14.17 -7.94
N THR A 341 10.42 14.30 -6.95
CA THR A 341 10.62 13.71 -5.63
C THR A 341 10.59 12.18 -5.71
N LEU A 342 11.11 11.50 -4.67
CA LEU A 342 11.10 10.04 -4.61
C LEU A 342 9.67 9.46 -4.69
N GLU A 343 8.72 10.08 -4.00
CA GLU A 343 7.30 9.68 -4.03
C GLU A 343 6.70 9.79 -5.42
N GLN A 344 6.93 10.92 -6.11
CA GLN A 344 6.46 11.10 -7.48
C GLN A 344 7.09 10.09 -8.43
N ALA A 345 8.41 9.89 -8.35
CA ALA A 345 9.12 8.93 -9.20
C ALA A 345 8.64 7.49 -8.95
N ALA A 346 8.43 7.09 -7.70
CA ALA A 346 7.89 5.78 -7.34
C ALA A 346 6.47 5.58 -7.89
N GLY A 347 5.59 6.56 -7.70
CA GLY A 347 4.22 6.50 -8.21
C GLY A 347 4.15 6.41 -9.73
N VAL A 348 4.94 7.22 -10.45
CA VAL A 348 4.98 7.15 -11.93
C VAL A 348 5.56 5.83 -12.39
N PHE A 349 6.68 5.39 -11.81
CA PHE A 349 7.33 4.14 -12.21
C PHE A 349 6.43 2.91 -11.96
N TYR A 350 5.78 2.84 -10.80
CA TYR A 350 4.81 1.78 -10.51
C TYR A 350 3.67 1.77 -11.54
N ALA A 351 3.12 2.94 -11.86
CA ALA A 351 2.04 3.06 -12.82
C ALA A 351 2.48 2.57 -14.22
N VAL A 352 3.64 3.03 -14.70
CA VAL A 352 4.20 2.65 -16.01
C VAL A 352 4.52 1.15 -16.06
N SER A 353 5.18 0.61 -15.04
CA SER A 353 5.53 -0.82 -14.95
C SER A 353 4.31 -1.75 -14.99
N SER A 354 3.14 -1.26 -14.59
CA SER A 354 1.90 -2.03 -14.59
C SER A 354 1.07 -1.95 -15.87
N ALA A 355 1.35 -0.96 -16.73
CA ALA A 355 0.47 -0.56 -17.83
C ALA A 355 1.15 -0.51 -19.21
N CYS A 356 2.47 -0.34 -19.26
CA CYS A 356 3.23 -0.11 -20.50
C CYS A 356 4.03 -1.35 -20.92
N GLY A 357 4.49 -1.34 -22.18
CA GLY A 357 5.45 -2.33 -22.68
C GLY A 357 6.84 -2.17 -22.07
N THR A 358 7.65 -3.24 -22.13
CA THR A 358 9.02 -3.31 -21.59
C THR A 358 9.92 -2.16 -22.07
N GLU A 359 9.84 -1.79 -23.35
CA GLU A 359 10.59 -0.68 -23.95
C GLU A 359 10.35 0.67 -23.26
N ALA A 360 9.10 0.97 -22.92
CA ALA A 360 8.76 2.20 -22.20
C ALA A 360 9.30 2.17 -20.76
N ILE A 361 9.26 1.01 -20.10
CA ILE A 361 9.76 0.86 -18.73
C ILE A 361 11.29 1.05 -18.69
N LEU A 362 12.00 0.53 -19.69
CA LEU A 362 13.45 0.73 -19.84
C LEU A 362 13.83 2.21 -19.95
N ARG A 363 13.02 3.05 -20.60
CA ARG A 363 13.23 4.51 -20.64
C ARG A 363 13.12 5.18 -19.28
N PHE A 364 12.32 4.63 -18.37
CA PHE A 364 12.20 5.11 -16.98
C PHE A 364 13.28 4.57 -16.04
N ALA A 365 13.88 3.41 -16.35
CA ALA A 365 14.78 2.73 -15.45
C ALA A 365 15.97 3.60 -15.02
N LEU A 366 16.68 4.21 -15.98
CA LEU A 366 17.85 5.05 -15.70
C LEU A 366 17.50 6.35 -14.95
N PRO A 367 16.48 7.14 -15.36
CA PRO A 367 16.06 8.31 -14.60
C PRO A 367 15.68 8.00 -13.15
N VAL A 368 14.89 6.94 -12.90
CA VAL A 368 14.50 6.53 -11.55
C VAL A 368 15.70 6.03 -10.76
N GLN A 369 16.65 5.36 -11.40
CA GLN A 369 17.92 4.96 -10.77
C GLN A 369 18.69 6.18 -10.25
N ASN A 370 18.77 7.27 -11.02
CA ASN A 370 19.41 8.51 -10.58
C ASN A 370 18.67 9.16 -9.40
N VAL A 371 17.34 9.07 -9.36
CA VAL A 371 16.55 9.51 -8.20
C VAL A 371 16.90 8.68 -6.96
N LEU A 372 16.99 7.36 -7.07
CA LEU A 372 17.38 6.49 -5.95
C LEU A 372 18.81 6.76 -5.44
N ARG A 373 19.76 7.05 -6.34
CA ARG A 373 21.15 7.33 -5.95
C ARG A 373 21.27 8.56 -5.07
N ARG A 374 20.53 9.63 -5.40
CA ARG A 374 20.53 10.90 -4.66
C ARG A 374 19.52 10.94 -3.50
N ALA A 375 18.58 10.00 -3.43
CA ALA A 375 17.53 10.01 -2.42
C ALA A 375 18.11 9.84 -1.00
N VAL A 376 17.56 10.60 -0.06
CA VAL A 376 17.79 10.43 1.38
C VAL A 376 16.55 9.79 1.97
N VAL A 377 16.68 8.55 2.43
CA VAL A 377 15.57 7.79 3.01
C VAL A 377 15.67 7.88 4.52
N ALA A 378 14.94 8.82 5.11
CA ALA A 378 15.03 9.14 6.53
C ALA A 378 13.87 8.54 7.36
N ASP A 379 12.81 8.07 6.71
CA ASP A 379 11.58 7.64 7.37
C ASP A 379 10.93 6.43 6.68
N ALA A 380 9.91 5.87 7.35
CA ALA A 380 9.17 4.71 6.87
C ALA A 380 8.46 4.95 5.52
N ALA A 381 7.97 6.18 5.29
CA ALA A 381 7.23 6.52 4.08
C ALA A 381 8.15 6.52 2.85
N SER A 382 9.30 7.21 2.94
CA SER A 382 10.34 7.23 1.92
C SER A 382 10.92 5.82 1.67
N MET A 383 11.09 5.00 2.71
CA MET A 383 11.50 3.60 2.55
C MET A 383 10.43 2.79 1.81
N GLY A 384 9.15 3.01 2.12
CA GLY A 384 8.03 2.43 1.38
C GLY A 384 8.07 2.75 -0.11
N GLN A 385 8.47 3.97 -0.49
CA GLN A 385 8.63 4.34 -1.91
C GLN A 385 9.78 3.58 -2.59
N VAL A 386 10.90 3.35 -1.90
CA VAL A 386 12.01 2.54 -2.43
C VAL A 386 11.57 1.09 -2.64
N ILE A 387 10.83 0.52 -1.66
CA ILE A 387 10.29 -0.83 -1.76
C ILE A 387 9.33 -0.93 -2.96
N CYS A 388 8.44 0.06 -3.13
CA CYS A 388 7.53 0.11 -4.28
C CYS A 388 8.27 0.10 -5.63
N ILE A 389 9.35 0.89 -5.76
CA ILE A 389 10.19 0.87 -6.97
C ILE A 389 10.82 -0.51 -7.18
N ALA A 390 11.32 -1.13 -6.11
CA ALA A 390 11.94 -2.45 -6.20
C ALA A 390 10.94 -3.53 -6.61
N GLU A 391 9.75 -3.55 -6.00
CA GLU A 391 8.68 -4.49 -6.36
C GLU A 391 8.26 -4.33 -7.81
N ALA A 392 8.07 -3.09 -8.28
CA ALA A 392 7.76 -2.82 -9.68
C ALA A 392 8.89 -3.27 -10.62
N SER A 393 10.15 -3.13 -10.20
CA SER A 393 11.31 -3.55 -11.01
C SER A 393 11.47 -5.07 -11.09
N LEU A 394 11.00 -5.82 -10.09
CA LEU A 394 11.15 -7.27 -10.03
C LEU A 394 10.36 -7.98 -11.14
N HIS A 395 9.22 -7.42 -11.52
CA HIS A 395 8.29 -8.02 -12.46
C HIS A 395 8.54 -7.62 -13.93
N VAL A 396 9.57 -6.81 -14.18
CA VAL A 396 9.82 -6.23 -15.50
C VAL A 396 11.16 -6.68 -16.06
N GLU A 397 11.12 -7.28 -17.25
CA GLU A 397 12.31 -7.61 -18.01
C GLU A 397 13.12 -6.35 -18.33
N GLY A 398 14.40 -6.36 -17.97
CA GLY A 398 15.33 -5.26 -18.22
C GLY A 398 15.40 -4.19 -17.11
N ALA A 399 14.54 -4.23 -16.09
CA ALA A 399 14.62 -3.34 -14.92
C ALA A 399 15.57 -3.84 -13.81
N SER A 400 16.40 -4.86 -14.08
CA SER A 400 17.27 -5.50 -13.09
C SER A 400 18.29 -4.54 -12.47
N LEU A 401 18.85 -3.62 -13.25
CA LEU A 401 19.78 -2.60 -12.74
C LEU A 401 19.09 -1.61 -11.79
N LEU A 402 17.83 -1.27 -12.07
CA LEU A 402 17.03 -0.44 -11.18
C LEU A 402 16.69 -1.18 -9.89
N PHE A 403 16.31 -2.45 -9.98
CA PHE A 403 16.11 -3.31 -8.81
C PHE A 403 17.37 -3.38 -7.93
N VAL A 404 18.53 -3.59 -8.55
CA VAL A 404 19.83 -3.60 -7.84
C VAL A 404 20.08 -2.27 -7.13
N GLU A 405 19.81 -1.13 -7.77
CA GLU A 405 19.95 0.18 -7.12
C GLU A 405 18.97 0.36 -5.96
N ALA A 406 17.73 -0.12 -6.09
CA ALA A 406 16.76 -0.07 -5.01
C ALA A 406 17.22 -0.92 -3.81
N VAL A 407 17.74 -2.13 -4.05
CA VAL A 407 18.33 -2.98 -3.00
C VAL A 407 19.55 -2.30 -2.35
N ARG A 408 20.42 -1.66 -3.12
CA ARG A 408 21.53 -0.86 -2.56
C ARG A 408 21.03 0.32 -1.75
N CYS A 409 19.96 0.99 -2.18
CA CYS A 409 19.34 2.08 -1.45
C CYS A 409 18.76 1.59 -0.11
N ILE A 410 18.04 0.48 -0.11
CA ILE A 410 17.60 -0.21 1.13
C ILE A 410 18.81 -0.50 2.02
N GLY A 411 19.89 -1.07 1.46
CA GLY A 411 21.14 -1.37 2.15
C GLY A 411 21.81 -0.14 2.80
N ARG A 412 21.75 1.04 2.16
CA ARG A 412 22.29 2.29 2.71
C ARG A 412 21.48 2.82 3.91
N PHE A 413 20.16 2.62 3.90
CA PHE A 413 19.23 3.19 4.88
C PHE A 413 18.54 2.13 5.76
N VAL A 414 19.18 0.96 5.96
CA VAL A 414 18.64 -0.16 6.76
C VAL A 414 18.22 0.21 8.17
N PHE A 415 18.78 1.27 8.76
CA PHE A 415 18.43 1.73 10.10
C PHE A 415 16.95 2.15 10.22
N VAL A 416 16.31 2.58 9.12
CA VAL A 416 14.88 2.92 9.09
C VAL A 416 14.01 1.68 9.35
N LEU A 417 14.49 0.51 8.92
CA LEU A 417 13.77 -0.77 9.03
C LEU A 417 13.98 -1.45 10.40
N THR A 418 14.91 -0.95 11.21
CA THR A 418 15.30 -1.52 12.50
C THR A 418 15.10 -0.54 13.66
N SER A 419 14.37 0.56 13.41
CA SER A 419 13.97 1.58 14.39
C SER A 419 12.44 1.62 14.56
N GLY A 420 11.94 1.04 15.65
CA GLY A 420 10.53 1.15 16.05
C GLY A 420 9.54 0.33 15.18
N ALA A 421 8.33 0.86 14.97
CA ALA A 421 7.14 0.20 14.39
C ALA A 421 7.23 -0.19 12.89
N THR A 422 8.41 -0.26 12.30
CA THR A 422 8.63 -0.50 10.86
C THR A 422 8.91 -1.97 10.52
N TRP A 423 8.73 -2.89 11.46
CA TRP A 423 8.96 -4.32 11.26
C TRP A 423 8.16 -4.93 10.10
N GLY A 424 6.96 -4.39 9.82
CA GLY A 424 6.18 -4.77 8.65
C GLY A 424 6.90 -4.45 7.33
N LEU A 425 7.60 -3.32 7.24
CA LEU A 425 8.42 -2.96 6.08
C LEU A 425 9.65 -3.86 5.98
N LEU A 426 10.27 -4.23 7.10
CA LEU A 426 11.39 -5.18 7.09
C LEU A 426 10.96 -6.55 6.55
N ALA A 427 9.80 -7.05 6.96
CA ALA A 427 9.23 -8.27 6.39
C ALA A 427 8.96 -8.13 4.88
N GLY A 428 8.45 -6.97 4.43
CA GLY A 428 8.29 -6.65 3.01
C GLY A 428 9.61 -6.67 2.23
N VAL A 429 10.67 -6.08 2.79
CA VAL A 429 12.03 -6.13 2.21
C VAL A 429 12.53 -7.57 2.13
N CYS A 430 12.31 -8.38 3.17
CA CYS A 430 12.66 -9.79 3.09
C CYS A 430 11.91 -10.53 1.98
N ALA A 431 10.58 -10.32 1.84
CA ALA A 431 9.81 -10.91 0.76
C ALA A 431 10.33 -10.48 -0.64
N LEU A 432 10.67 -9.20 -0.78
CA LEU A 432 11.28 -8.64 -1.99
C LEU A 432 12.61 -9.32 -2.33
N LEU A 433 13.50 -9.48 -1.34
CA LEU A 433 14.80 -10.13 -1.51
C LEU A 433 14.67 -11.65 -1.78
N GLU A 434 13.64 -12.29 -1.24
CA GLU A 434 13.31 -13.70 -1.52
C GLU A 434 12.92 -13.90 -2.99
N GLY A 435 12.21 -12.93 -3.58
CA GLY A 435 11.80 -12.96 -4.99
C GLY A 435 12.92 -12.62 -5.99
N ALA A 436 14.08 -12.16 -5.53
CA ALA A 436 15.15 -11.66 -6.41
C ALA A 436 15.73 -12.77 -7.32
N PRO A 437 16.05 -12.48 -8.60
CA PRO A 437 16.71 -13.42 -9.50
C PRO A 437 18.06 -13.90 -8.95
N LEU A 438 18.42 -15.16 -9.24
CA LEU A 438 19.68 -15.76 -8.79
C LEU A 438 20.92 -15.00 -9.26
N SER A 439 20.84 -14.31 -10.40
CA SER A 439 21.92 -13.46 -10.93
C SER A 439 22.28 -12.28 -10.01
N LEU A 440 21.38 -11.90 -9.08
CA LEU A 440 21.56 -10.76 -8.17
C LEU A 440 21.95 -11.19 -6.74
N ARG A 441 22.32 -12.46 -6.55
CA ARG A 441 22.66 -13.05 -5.25
C ARG A 441 23.71 -12.26 -4.48
N ALA A 442 24.73 -11.70 -5.15
CA ALA A 442 25.77 -10.91 -4.49
C ALA A 442 25.19 -9.64 -3.84
N THR A 443 24.40 -8.86 -4.58
CA THR A 443 23.73 -7.65 -4.08
C THR A 443 22.76 -7.96 -2.95
N VAL A 444 21.99 -9.05 -3.09
CA VAL A 444 21.07 -9.51 -2.03
C VAL A 444 21.85 -9.87 -0.77
N ALA A 445 22.94 -10.64 -0.89
CA ALA A 445 23.78 -11.01 0.24
C ALA A 445 24.40 -9.80 0.95
N GLU A 446 24.83 -8.78 0.22
CA GLU A 446 25.30 -7.51 0.79
C GLU A 446 24.21 -6.79 1.59
N CYS A 447 23.00 -6.69 1.03
CA CYS A 447 21.86 -6.08 1.72
C CYS A 447 21.49 -6.87 2.98
N LEU A 448 21.46 -8.21 2.92
CA LEU A 448 21.17 -9.06 4.07
C LEU A 448 22.21 -8.88 5.20
N ARG A 449 23.50 -8.75 4.84
CA ARG A 449 24.55 -8.43 5.83
C ARG A 449 24.32 -7.07 6.48
N ALA A 450 23.96 -6.05 5.69
CA ALA A 450 23.64 -4.72 6.23
C ALA A 450 22.43 -4.74 7.17
N LEU A 451 21.35 -5.44 6.79
CA LEU A 451 20.14 -5.62 7.60
C LEU A 451 20.44 -6.31 8.93
N GLN A 452 21.16 -7.43 8.90
CA GLN A 452 21.57 -8.14 10.11
C GLN A 452 22.43 -7.24 11.02
N ASN A 453 23.42 -6.55 10.47
CA ASN A 453 24.30 -5.68 11.25
C ASN A 453 23.55 -4.52 11.89
N SER A 454 22.55 -3.98 11.18
CA SER A 454 21.68 -2.92 11.71
C SER A 454 20.79 -3.44 12.84
N LEU A 455 20.17 -4.60 12.65
CA LEU A 455 19.34 -5.24 13.67
C LEU A 455 20.15 -5.59 14.93
N ALA A 456 21.36 -6.12 14.75
CA ALA A 456 22.26 -6.46 15.85
C ALA A 456 22.64 -5.23 16.70
N LYS A 457 22.69 -4.05 16.09
CA LYS A 457 22.98 -2.76 16.76
C LYS A 457 21.72 -2.09 17.34
N SER A 458 20.53 -2.61 17.07
CA SER A 458 19.29 -2.02 17.57
C SER A 458 19.19 -2.19 19.09
N GLN A 459 19.07 -1.07 19.80
CA GLN A 459 19.04 -1.04 21.27
C GLN A 459 17.65 -1.34 21.85
N ARG A 460 16.58 -1.26 21.04
CA ARG A 460 15.19 -1.45 21.47
C ARG A 460 14.51 -2.51 20.61
N LEU A 461 14.55 -3.74 21.08
CA LEU A 461 13.74 -4.83 20.52
C LEU A 461 12.37 -4.86 21.22
N PRO A 462 11.28 -5.13 20.48
CA PRO A 462 9.95 -5.18 21.06
C PRO A 462 9.82 -6.34 22.06
N SER A 463 9.13 -6.09 23.17
CA SER A 463 8.78 -7.14 24.14
C SER A 463 7.67 -8.04 23.59
N PRO A 464 7.57 -9.32 24.00
CA PRO A 464 6.50 -10.22 23.58
C PRO A 464 5.07 -9.67 23.78
N ALA A 465 4.87 -8.87 24.83
CA ALA A 465 3.58 -8.24 25.14
C ALA A 465 3.23 -7.02 24.26
N SER A 466 4.14 -6.58 23.37
CA SER A 466 3.92 -5.39 22.55
C SER A 466 3.14 -5.71 21.27
N PRO A 467 2.30 -4.79 20.76
CA PRO A 467 1.51 -5.03 19.55
C PRO A 467 2.37 -5.23 18.28
N GLU A 468 3.60 -4.71 18.29
CA GLU A 468 4.54 -4.78 17.17
C GLU A 468 5.31 -6.11 17.11
N PHE A 469 5.24 -6.93 18.18
CA PHE A 469 6.04 -8.14 18.31
C PHE A 469 5.75 -9.17 17.21
N ALA A 470 4.50 -9.30 16.77
CA ALA A 470 4.12 -10.22 15.70
C ALA A 470 4.83 -9.88 14.37
N SER A 471 4.86 -8.59 14.00
CA SER A 471 5.56 -8.12 12.81
C SER A 471 7.07 -8.25 12.93
N PHE A 472 7.62 -7.96 14.12
CA PHE A 472 9.03 -8.17 14.43
C PHE A 472 9.46 -9.63 14.27
N ARG A 473 8.71 -10.55 14.90
CA ARG A 473 8.94 -11.99 14.81
C ARG A 473 8.94 -12.47 13.37
N LEU A 474 7.96 -12.07 12.56
CA LEU A 474 7.92 -12.40 11.14
C LEU A 474 9.18 -11.89 10.41
N ALA A 475 9.53 -10.62 10.61
CA ALA A 475 10.67 -10.01 9.94
C ALA A 475 12.02 -10.69 10.29
N VAL A 476 12.26 -10.97 11.58
CA VAL A 476 13.49 -11.65 12.05
C VAL A 476 13.59 -13.04 11.44
N VAL A 477 12.50 -13.81 11.45
CA VAL A 477 12.50 -15.19 10.97
C VAL A 477 12.66 -15.23 9.45
N MET A 478 12.03 -14.31 8.72
CA MET A 478 12.26 -14.17 7.27
C MET A 478 13.71 -13.80 6.97
N LEU A 479 14.29 -12.84 7.69
CA LEU A 479 15.69 -12.45 7.55
C LEU A 479 16.64 -13.64 7.82
N ALA A 480 16.42 -14.38 8.90
CA ALA A 480 17.23 -15.55 9.25
C ALA A 480 17.15 -16.66 8.19
N THR A 481 15.94 -16.90 7.66
CA THR A 481 15.72 -17.85 6.56
C THR A 481 16.50 -17.45 5.32
N LEU A 482 16.47 -16.16 4.96
CA LEU A 482 17.17 -15.65 3.78
C LEU A 482 18.69 -15.67 3.95
N LEU A 483 19.20 -15.32 5.13
CA LEU A 483 20.63 -15.44 5.44
C LEU A 483 21.12 -16.88 5.18
N LEU A 484 20.37 -17.87 5.68
CA LEU A 484 20.69 -19.28 5.48
C LEU A 484 20.61 -19.70 4.01
N GLN A 485 19.51 -19.37 3.30
CA GLN A 485 19.34 -19.70 1.89
C GLN A 485 20.42 -19.08 0.99
N GLN A 486 20.84 -17.86 1.30
CA GLN A 486 21.87 -17.15 0.53
C GLN A 486 23.29 -17.53 0.96
N GLY A 487 23.47 -18.35 2.01
CA GLY A 487 24.77 -18.77 2.51
C GLY A 487 25.53 -17.66 3.25
N VAL A 488 24.81 -16.67 3.79
CA VAL A 488 25.37 -15.60 4.61
C VAL A 488 25.38 -16.06 6.08
N PRO A 489 26.54 -16.05 6.77
CA PRO A 489 26.61 -16.50 8.15
C PRO A 489 25.82 -15.57 9.08
N ALA A 490 24.99 -16.17 9.94
CA ALA A 490 24.29 -15.45 10.99
C ALA A 490 25.28 -14.93 12.04
N SER A 491 25.08 -13.71 12.53
CA SER A 491 25.85 -13.17 13.67
C SER A 491 25.34 -13.79 14.98
N THR A 492 26.21 -13.88 16.00
CA THR A 492 25.83 -14.37 17.34
C THR A 492 24.61 -13.65 17.91
N ARG A 493 24.55 -12.32 17.75
CA ARG A 493 23.40 -11.51 18.18
C ARG A 493 22.12 -11.86 17.42
N MET A 494 22.19 -12.13 16.12
CA MET A 494 21.04 -12.56 15.32
C MET A 494 20.50 -13.91 15.81
N GLU A 495 21.39 -14.84 16.16
CA GLU A 495 21.02 -16.14 16.72
C GLU A 495 20.36 -16.00 18.10
N GLU A 496 20.87 -15.13 18.96
CA GLU A 496 20.23 -14.81 20.26
C GLU A 496 18.80 -14.28 20.08
N ILE A 497 18.61 -13.36 19.13
CA ILE A 497 17.30 -12.78 18.82
C ILE A 497 16.35 -13.87 18.32
N LEU A 498 16.81 -14.73 17.40
CA LEU A 498 16.01 -15.83 16.88
C LEU A 498 15.57 -16.80 17.99
N HIS A 499 16.48 -17.19 18.88
CA HIS A 499 16.13 -18.04 20.03
C HIS A 499 15.09 -17.36 20.93
N GLY A 500 15.26 -16.08 21.24
CA GLY A 500 14.30 -15.31 22.05
C GLY A 500 12.92 -15.22 21.41
N VAL A 501 12.85 -15.10 20.08
CA VAL A 501 11.60 -15.07 19.31
C VAL A 501 10.86 -16.42 19.38
N VAL A 502 11.58 -17.54 19.33
CA VAL A 502 10.99 -18.89 19.42
C VAL A 502 10.58 -19.24 20.86
N GLU A 503 11.36 -18.81 21.84
CA GLU A 503 11.10 -19.07 23.27
C GLU A 503 9.91 -18.25 23.83
N ALA A 504 9.56 -17.13 23.21
CA ALA A 504 8.46 -16.24 23.62
C ALA A 504 7.04 -16.79 23.26
N ALA A 505 6.86 -18.11 23.28
CA ALA A 505 5.69 -18.88 22.84
C ALA A 505 4.29 -18.32 23.25
N PRO A 506 3.19 -18.66 22.51
CA PRO A 506 3.09 -19.55 21.34
C PRO A 506 3.03 -18.85 19.97
N VAL A 507 3.66 -19.45 18.94
CA VAL A 507 3.77 -18.84 17.60
C VAL A 507 2.47 -18.95 16.80
N LEU A 508 1.78 -20.09 16.91
CA LEU A 508 0.53 -20.33 16.18
C LEU A 508 -0.63 -19.48 16.70
N ARG A 509 -0.74 -19.28 18.01
CA ARG A 509 -1.84 -18.51 18.62
C ARG A 509 -1.66 -17.00 18.45
N ASP A 510 -0.44 -16.50 18.60
CA ASP A 510 -0.17 -15.06 18.57
C ASP A 510 0.14 -14.52 17.16
N GLY A 511 0.30 -15.42 16.17
CA GLY A 511 0.71 -15.08 14.81
C GLY A 511 -0.43 -14.80 13.83
N GLY A 512 -1.69 -15.02 14.24
CA GLY A 512 -2.85 -14.96 13.35
C GLY A 512 -2.66 -15.84 12.11
N GLU A 513 -3.10 -15.36 10.95
CA GLU A 513 -2.99 -16.08 9.66
C GLU A 513 -1.53 -16.39 9.25
N ARG A 514 -0.54 -15.65 9.74
CA ARG A 514 0.87 -15.83 9.39
C ARG A 514 1.64 -16.73 10.37
N GLY A 515 1.02 -17.14 11.48
CA GLY A 515 1.62 -18.02 12.49
C GLY A 515 2.24 -19.30 11.91
N PRO A 516 1.54 -20.05 11.04
CA PRO A 516 2.08 -21.26 10.41
C PRO A 516 3.37 -21.01 9.60
N ALA A 517 3.42 -19.95 8.81
CA ALA A 517 4.57 -19.62 7.98
C ALA A 517 5.81 -19.25 8.84
N VAL A 518 5.60 -18.48 9.91
CA VAL A 518 6.65 -18.15 10.88
C VAL A 518 7.21 -19.41 11.52
N LEU A 519 6.35 -20.30 12.00
CA LEU A 519 6.75 -21.54 12.67
C LEU A 519 7.58 -22.45 11.75
N VAL A 520 7.14 -22.64 10.51
CA VAL A 520 7.86 -23.44 9.51
C VAL A 520 9.26 -22.89 9.25
N ARG A 521 9.39 -21.56 9.11
CA ARG A 521 10.68 -20.89 8.90
C ARG A 521 11.57 -20.98 10.13
N CYS A 522 11.03 -20.89 11.35
CA CYS A 522 11.78 -21.14 12.59
C CYS A 522 12.37 -22.56 12.62
N CYS A 523 11.55 -23.58 12.34
CA CYS A 523 11.99 -24.97 12.25
C CYS A 523 13.14 -25.12 11.25
N PHE A 524 12.99 -24.55 10.05
CA PHE A 524 13.99 -24.63 9.00
C PHE A 524 15.33 -24.01 9.40
N VAL A 525 15.31 -22.79 9.96
CA VAL A 525 16.56 -22.13 10.37
C VAL A 525 17.25 -22.89 11.49
N LEU A 526 16.49 -23.41 12.47
CA LEU A 526 17.03 -24.13 13.61
C LEU A 526 17.60 -25.51 13.25
N THR A 527 17.11 -26.18 12.19
CA THR A 527 17.63 -27.49 11.77
C THR A 527 18.74 -27.41 10.73
N ALA A 528 18.70 -26.43 9.82
CA ALA A 528 19.65 -26.31 8.72
C ALA A 528 20.79 -25.31 9.00
N GLY A 529 20.74 -24.57 10.11
CA GLY A 529 21.83 -23.71 10.59
C GLY A 529 23.10 -24.49 10.95
N ARG A 530 24.24 -23.78 11.00
CA ARG A 530 25.52 -24.34 11.50
C ARG A 530 25.41 -24.68 12.99
N PRO A 531 26.25 -25.59 13.52
CA PRO A 531 26.28 -25.86 14.96
C PRO A 531 26.49 -24.57 15.75
N HIS A 532 25.53 -24.25 16.60
CA HIS A 532 25.50 -22.98 17.33
C HIS A 532 26.46 -22.99 18.51
N ALA A 533 26.95 -21.81 18.88
CA ALA A 533 27.76 -21.62 20.09
C ALA A 533 27.03 -22.06 21.39
N ASN A 534 25.68 -22.13 21.36
CA ASN A 534 24.86 -22.61 22.46
C ASN A 534 23.91 -23.73 22.01
N ALA A 535 24.48 -24.90 21.69
CA ALA A 535 23.75 -26.08 21.21
C ALA A 535 22.59 -26.50 22.12
N ALA A 536 22.72 -26.33 23.43
CA ALA A 536 21.66 -26.66 24.39
C ALA A 536 20.42 -25.77 24.25
N ARG A 537 20.61 -24.45 24.02
CA ARG A 537 19.52 -23.50 23.80
C ARG A 537 18.86 -23.74 22.45
N GLN A 538 19.64 -23.97 21.40
CA GLN A 538 19.14 -24.35 20.08
C GLN A 538 18.28 -25.63 20.15
N ALA A 539 18.76 -26.68 20.81
CA ALA A 539 18.02 -27.93 20.96
C ALA A 539 16.71 -27.76 21.75
N ARG A 540 16.64 -26.79 22.66
CA ARG A 540 15.40 -26.44 23.37
C ARG A 540 14.43 -25.70 22.46
N ALA A 541 14.87 -24.64 21.79
CA ALA A 541 14.06 -23.87 20.85
C ALA A 541 13.52 -24.75 19.71
N LEU A 542 14.36 -25.65 19.18
CA LEU A 542 13.97 -26.59 18.14
C LEU A 542 12.89 -27.57 18.61
N ARG A 543 12.99 -28.10 19.83
CA ARG A 543 11.95 -28.96 20.42
C ARG A 543 10.61 -28.24 20.59
N LEU A 544 10.64 -26.99 21.03
CA LEU A 544 9.43 -26.16 21.16
C LEU A 544 8.77 -25.92 19.79
N ALA A 545 9.56 -25.53 18.79
CA ALA A 545 9.06 -25.30 17.44
C ALA A 545 8.53 -26.59 16.78
N MET A 546 9.20 -27.72 16.95
CA MET A 546 8.75 -29.01 16.41
C MET A 546 7.48 -29.53 17.11
N ALA A 547 7.29 -29.26 18.40
CA ALA A 547 6.07 -29.60 19.12
C ALA A 547 4.87 -28.81 18.57
N GLU A 548 4.98 -27.49 18.40
CA GLU A 548 3.94 -26.67 17.77
C GLU A 548 3.70 -27.08 16.31
N ALA A 549 4.77 -27.45 15.56
CA ALA A 549 4.62 -27.87 14.17
C ALA A 549 3.91 -29.22 14.04
N THR A 550 4.02 -30.08 15.04
CA THR A 550 3.29 -31.34 15.11
C THR A 550 1.81 -31.11 15.44
N GLN A 551 1.51 -30.11 16.29
CA GLN A 551 0.13 -29.66 16.53
C GLN A 551 -0.52 -29.12 15.25
N LEU A 552 0.19 -28.26 14.51
CA LEU A 552 -0.27 -27.75 13.21
C LEU A 552 -0.65 -28.84 12.20
N LEU A 553 0.04 -29.98 12.23
CA LEU A 553 -0.22 -31.13 11.35
C LEU A 553 -1.26 -32.12 11.88
N SER A 554 -1.64 -32.02 13.15
CA SER A 554 -2.64 -32.92 13.78
C SER A 554 -4.02 -32.29 13.87
N ASP A 555 -4.13 -30.96 13.74
CA ASP A 555 -5.40 -30.19 13.76
C ASP A 555 -6.23 -30.26 12.45
N ASP A 556 -6.07 -31.32 11.66
CA ASP A 556 -6.86 -31.59 10.42
C ASP A 556 -8.39 -31.74 10.66
N GLY A 557 -8.85 -31.69 11.92
CA GLY A 557 -10.25 -31.85 12.31
C GLY A 557 -11.19 -30.66 12.06
N ASN A 558 -10.66 -29.46 11.74
CA ASN A 558 -11.47 -28.24 11.59
C ASN A 558 -11.58 -27.68 10.15
N GLY A 559 -11.27 -28.49 9.13
CA GLY A 559 -11.63 -28.19 7.72
C GLY A 559 -10.87 -27.02 7.05
N HIS A 560 -9.92 -26.37 7.73
CA HIS A 560 -9.07 -25.34 7.15
C HIS A 560 -7.60 -25.76 7.23
N ALA A 561 -7.13 -26.43 6.17
CA ALA A 561 -5.72 -26.75 6.03
C ALA A 561 -4.86 -25.46 6.12
N PRO A 562 -3.71 -25.50 6.82
CA PRO A 562 -2.87 -24.32 6.98
C PRO A 562 -2.41 -23.79 5.61
N GLN A 563 -2.62 -22.49 5.37
CA GLN A 563 -2.20 -21.82 4.14
C GLN A 563 -0.68 -21.68 4.07
N LEU A 564 0.01 -22.78 3.75
CA LEU A 564 1.45 -22.82 3.51
C LEU A 564 1.74 -22.82 2.01
N THR A 565 2.72 -22.03 1.60
CA THR A 565 3.26 -22.04 0.24
C THR A 565 3.98 -23.36 -0.07
N GLY A 566 4.16 -23.67 -1.36
CA GLY A 566 4.91 -24.87 -1.77
C GLY A 566 6.36 -24.88 -1.24
N ALA A 567 6.99 -23.71 -1.08
CA ALA A 567 8.32 -23.57 -0.51
C ALA A 567 8.33 -23.88 0.99
N GLU A 568 7.38 -23.34 1.75
CA GLU A 568 7.24 -23.62 3.19
C GLU A 568 6.94 -25.10 3.45
N ARG A 569 6.08 -25.74 2.64
CA ARG A 569 5.86 -27.20 2.76
C ARG A 569 7.12 -28.01 2.50
N ARG A 570 8.04 -27.54 1.65
CA ARG A 570 9.34 -28.19 1.44
C ARG A 570 10.26 -27.96 2.64
N MET A 571 10.33 -26.73 3.15
CA MET A 571 11.09 -26.40 4.37
C MET A 571 10.63 -27.24 5.57
N LEU A 572 9.32 -27.38 5.78
CA LEU A 572 8.78 -28.16 6.89
C LEU A 572 9.19 -29.63 6.78
N ARG A 573 9.02 -30.24 5.59
CA ARG A 573 9.43 -31.62 5.33
C ARG A 573 10.93 -31.85 5.54
N SER A 574 11.78 -30.94 5.04
CA SER A 574 13.23 -31.05 5.25
C SER A 574 13.61 -30.93 6.73
N SER A 575 12.94 -30.02 7.46
CA SER A 575 13.21 -29.80 8.89
C SER A 575 12.84 -31.02 9.72
N PHE A 576 11.68 -31.65 9.47
CA PHE A 576 11.31 -32.90 10.13
C PHE A 576 12.28 -34.05 9.82
N LYS A 577 12.75 -34.15 8.57
CA LYS A 577 13.73 -35.17 8.19
C LYS A 577 15.04 -34.98 8.96
N GLN A 578 15.57 -33.76 8.99
CA GLN A 578 16.81 -33.42 9.71
C GLN A 578 16.67 -33.62 11.22
N PHE A 579 15.54 -33.21 11.81
CA PHE A 579 15.28 -33.39 13.23
C PHE A 579 15.24 -34.88 13.64
N ARG A 580 14.60 -35.74 12.83
CA ARG A 580 14.57 -37.18 13.08
C ARG A 580 15.96 -37.81 12.98
N GLN A 581 16.75 -37.41 11.98
CA GLN A 581 18.13 -37.88 11.82
C GLN A 581 19.01 -37.49 13.01
N ALA A 582 18.94 -36.23 13.44
CA ALA A 582 19.67 -35.74 14.61
C ALA A 582 19.23 -36.45 15.91
N SER A 583 17.93 -36.71 16.07
CA SER A 583 17.39 -37.41 17.24
C SER A 583 17.78 -38.90 17.27
N ALA A 584 17.89 -39.55 16.11
CA ALA A 584 18.35 -40.94 15.99
C ALA A 584 19.83 -41.08 16.39
N HIS A 585 20.70 -40.21 15.85
CA HIS A 585 22.13 -40.23 16.19
C HIS A 585 22.40 -39.92 17.67
N ALA A 586 21.66 -38.98 18.28
CA ALA A 586 21.76 -38.73 19.72
C ALA A 586 21.26 -39.91 20.59
N GLY A 587 20.37 -40.75 20.05
CA GLY A 587 19.92 -41.98 20.68
C GLY A 587 20.97 -43.10 20.60
N GLU A 588 21.67 -43.21 19.47
CA GLU A 588 22.77 -44.15 19.25
C GLU A 588 23.98 -43.82 20.13
N GLU A 589 24.40 -42.55 20.22
CA GLU A 589 25.51 -42.11 21.08
C GLU A 589 25.26 -42.42 22.56
N ARG A 590 24.03 -42.22 23.05
CA ARG A 590 23.65 -42.55 24.44
C ARG A 590 23.62 -44.06 24.71
N GLN A 591 23.33 -44.88 23.71
CA GLN A 591 23.39 -46.35 23.84
C GLN A 591 24.83 -46.85 23.87
N VAL A 592 25.74 -46.23 23.12
CA VAL A 592 27.17 -46.56 23.13
C VAL A 592 27.86 -46.14 24.43
N GLU A 593 27.55 -44.95 24.97
CA GLU A 593 28.06 -44.52 26.29
C GLU A 593 27.50 -45.40 27.44
N GLY A 594 26.25 -45.84 27.35
CA GLY A 594 25.65 -46.78 28.29
C GLY A 594 26.26 -48.19 28.24
N GLN A 595 26.77 -48.62 27.08
CA GLN A 595 27.46 -49.90 26.92
C GLN A 595 28.91 -49.87 27.43
N HIS A 596 29.62 -48.74 27.31
CA HIS A 596 30.98 -48.61 27.88
C HIS A 596 30.99 -48.51 29.41
N ALA A 597 29.91 -48.04 30.05
CA ALA A 597 29.77 -48.06 31.51
C ALA A 597 29.40 -49.45 32.08
N ALA A 598 29.09 -50.43 31.23
CA ALA A 598 28.60 -51.76 31.63
C ALA A 598 29.61 -52.89 31.35
N THR A 599 30.91 -52.60 31.36
CA THR A 599 31.95 -53.64 31.27
C THR A 599 32.48 -53.95 32.69
N PRO A 600 32.30 -55.16 33.25
CA PRO A 600 32.85 -55.52 34.56
C PRO A 600 34.36 -55.83 34.46
N PRO A 601 35.15 -55.67 35.54
CA PRO A 601 36.57 -56.00 35.52
C PRO A 601 36.76 -57.52 35.54
N SER A 602 37.60 -58.06 34.65
CA SER A 602 38.01 -59.47 34.67
C SER A 602 38.99 -59.76 35.82
N PRO A 603 38.87 -60.92 36.51
CA PRO A 603 39.79 -61.32 37.56
C PRO A 603 40.89 -62.29 37.08
N ARG A 604 42.10 -62.14 37.67
CA ARG A 604 43.32 -63.01 37.63
C ARG A 604 44.14 -62.89 36.33
N GLU A 605 45.46 -62.66 36.38
CA GLU A 605 46.49 -63.38 37.15
C GLU A 605 47.50 -62.49 37.88
N ALA A 606 47.91 -62.97 39.05
CA ALA A 606 49.06 -62.50 39.82
C ALA A 606 50.25 -63.43 39.55
N ALA A 607 51.43 -62.87 39.27
CA ALA A 607 52.74 -63.22 39.86
C ALA A 607 53.91 -62.79 38.96
N ALA A 608 54.64 -61.73 39.35
CA ALA A 608 56.10 -61.69 39.40
C ALA A 608 56.56 -60.40 40.11
N ALA A 609 57.49 -60.57 41.04
CA ALA A 609 57.95 -59.62 42.06
C ALA A 609 58.93 -58.54 41.52
N PRO A 610 59.29 -57.52 42.33
CA PRO A 610 59.71 -56.19 41.90
C PRO A 610 61.23 -55.95 42.00
N GLN A 611 61.77 -54.96 41.28
CA GLN A 611 63.03 -54.24 41.57
C GLN A 611 63.18 -53.02 40.61
N PRO A 612 64.04 -52.01 40.90
CA PRO A 612 63.74 -50.90 41.81
C PRO A 612 63.92 -49.51 41.15
N THR A 613 63.45 -48.47 41.84
CA THR A 613 63.67 -47.04 41.57
C THR A 613 65.16 -46.64 41.66
N PRO A 614 65.55 -45.53 41.01
CA PRO A 614 66.40 -44.52 41.66
C PRO A 614 65.62 -43.20 41.88
N PRO A 615 65.92 -42.45 42.97
CA PRO A 615 65.12 -41.31 43.41
C PRO A 615 65.88 -39.98 43.14
N PRO A 616 65.60 -38.85 43.82
CA PRO A 616 64.99 -37.68 43.19
C PRO A 616 65.85 -36.42 43.33
N ALA A 617 65.40 -35.29 42.77
CA ALA A 617 65.88 -33.99 43.20
C ALA A 617 64.69 -33.03 43.43
N SER A 618 64.16 -33.09 44.65
CA SER A 618 63.71 -31.90 45.39
C SER A 618 64.94 -31.00 45.63
N ASN A 619 64.90 -29.68 45.73
CA ASN A 619 64.05 -28.92 46.64
C ASN A 619 64.32 -27.40 46.49
N SER A 620 63.29 -26.63 46.87
CA SER A 620 63.36 -25.37 47.64
C SER A 620 64.14 -24.14 47.13
N ALA A 621 63.34 -23.13 46.76
CA ALA A 621 63.21 -21.82 47.40
C ALA A 621 64.47 -20.97 47.73
N LYS A 622 64.51 -19.77 47.13
CA LYS A 622 64.77 -18.46 47.77
C LYS A 622 64.40 -17.34 46.76
N THR A 623 63.26 -16.66 46.89
CA THR A 623 63.07 -15.34 47.54
C THR A 623 64.19 -14.31 47.35
N ALA A 624 63.89 -13.27 46.57
CA ALA A 624 64.20 -11.83 46.69
C ALA A 624 64.15 -11.26 45.25
N GLY A 625 63.37 -10.25 44.84
CA GLY A 625 62.82 -9.09 45.54
C GLY A 625 63.40 -7.83 44.88
N ARG A 626 62.55 -7.10 44.13
CA ARG A 626 62.78 -5.79 43.46
C ARG A 626 63.75 -5.82 42.26
N ALA A 627 63.56 -5.05 41.18
CA ALA A 627 62.82 -3.81 40.97
C ALA A 627 61.91 -3.87 39.73
#